data_AF-A0A1H5PFK6-F1
#
_entry.id   AF-A0A1H5PFK6-F1
#
_cell.length_a   1.000
_cell.length_b   1.000
_cell.length_c   1.000
_cell.angle_alpha   90.00
_cell.angle_beta   90.00
_cell.angle_gamma   90.00
#
_symmetry.space_group_name_H-M   'P 1'
#
loop_
_entity.id
_entity.type
_entity.pdbx_description
1 polymer ?
#
loop_
_entity_poly.entity_id
_entity_poly.type
_entity_poly.pdbx_seq_one_letter_code
_entity_poly.pdbx_strand_id
1 'polypeptide(L)'
;MRPPLLFLDVDGPLNPYAAKPERRPEGYTTIRATVRPGRPLRVWLNPSHGSALLALGYELCWATTWMAEANHWIGPVVGLPELPYVDFGRGLLAERPDGVHWKTEAIVAYAEGRPFAWVDDEQSPADTLYVRSRHPGPALLHHVDPRIGLREDDFAALADFRASLPDHD
;
A
#
# COMPACT_ATOMS: atom_id res chain seq x y z
N MET A 1 22.85 -5.08 4.40
CA MET A 1 21.63 -5.92 4.23
C MET A 1 20.54 -5.10 3.53
N ARG A 2 19.44 -5.71 3.07
CA ARG A 2 18.38 -5.01 2.30
C ARG A 2 17.48 -4.18 3.24
N PRO A 3 17.04 -2.96 2.86
CA PRO A 3 16.07 -2.17 3.64
C PRO A 3 14.77 -2.95 3.91
N PRO A 4 13.99 -2.57 4.94
CA PRO A 4 12.65 -3.13 5.12
C PRO A 4 11.73 -2.78 3.94
N LEU A 5 10.74 -3.63 3.69
CA LEU A 5 9.76 -3.41 2.63
C LEU A 5 8.62 -2.50 3.09
N LEU A 6 8.09 -1.69 2.18
CA LEU A 6 6.81 -1.02 2.35
C LEU A 6 5.88 -1.44 1.21
N PHE A 7 4.93 -2.30 1.53
CA PHE A 7 3.86 -2.73 0.63
C PHE A 7 2.76 -1.66 0.62
N LEU A 8 2.49 -1.10 -0.55
CA LEU A 8 1.63 0.06 -0.70
C LEU A 8 0.41 -0.27 -1.56
N ASP A 9 -0.79 -0.19 -0.98
CA ASP A 9 -2.01 -0.14 -1.77
C ASP A 9 -2.27 1.27 -2.35
N VAL A 10 -3.07 1.31 -3.40
CA VAL A 10 -3.51 2.54 -4.07
C VAL A 10 -4.86 2.99 -3.52
N ASP A 11 -5.88 2.15 -3.66
CA ASP A 11 -7.24 2.48 -3.22
C ASP A 11 -7.31 2.40 -1.70
N GLY A 12 -7.77 3.48 -1.07
CA GLY A 12 -7.69 3.67 0.38
C GLY A 12 -6.53 4.59 0.75
N PRO A 13 -5.27 4.12 0.77
CA PRO A 13 -4.11 4.91 1.19
C PRO A 13 -3.79 6.13 0.30
N LEU A 14 -3.63 5.92 -1.01
CA LEU A 14 -3.25 6.99 -1.95
C LEU A 14 -4.47 7.63 -2.59
N ASN A 15 -5.50 6.83 -2.86
CA ASN A 15 -6.76 7.22 -3.46
C ASN A 15 -7.89 7.05 -2.43
N PRO A 16 -8.30 8.12 -1.73
CA PRO A 16 -9.38 8.08 -0.75
C PRO A 16 -10.74 7.95 -1.47
N TYR A 17 -11.02 6.77 -2.00
CA TYR A 17 -12.15 6.50 -2.89
C TYR A 17 -13.50 6.56 -2.15
N ALA A 18 -13.50 6.37 -0.82
CA ALA A 18 -14.69 6.45 0.02
C ALA A 18 -14.98 7.88 0.51
N ALA A 19 -14.17 8.87 0.10
CA ALA A 19 -14.44 10.27 0.38
C ALA A 19 -15.73 10.77 -0.31
N LYS A 20 -16.34 11.83 0.24
CA LYS A 20 -17.54 12.44 -0.34
C LYS A 20 -17.26 12.90 -1.78
N PRO A 21 -17.99 12.41 -2.81
CA PRO A 21 -17.66 12.63 -4.22
C PRO A 21 -17.59 14.10 -4.64
N GLU A 22 -18.30 14.99 -3.92
CA GLU A 22 -18.47 16.40 -4.28
C GLU A 22 -17.28 17.26 -3.84
N ARG A 23 -16.43 16.75 -2.94
CA ARG A 23 -15.29 17.52 -2.41
C ARG A 23 -14.02 16.68 -2.40
N ARG A 24 -13.25 16.81 -3.49
CA ARG A 24 -11.87 16.34 -3.53
C ARG A 24 -11.10 16.91 -2.33
N PRO A 25 -10.33 16.08 -1.60
CA PRO A 25 -9.51 16.57 -0.50
C PRO A 25 -8.49 17.63 -0.97
N GLU A 26 -8.12 18.54 -0.08
CA GLU A 26 -7.11 19.57 -0.37
C GLU A 26 -5.75 18.92 -0.68
N GLY A 27 -5.01 19.48 -1.64
CA GLY A 27 -3.73 18.95 -2.11
C GLY A 27 -3.84 17.82 -3.14
N TYR A 28 -5.00 17.16 -3.26
CA TYR A 28 -5.19 16.09 -4.23
C TYR A 28 -5.45 16.65 -5.63
N THR A 29 -4.90 15.99 -6.65
CA THR A 29 -5.25 16.14 -8.06
C THR A 29 -6.22 15.03 -8.49
N THR A 30 -6.70 15.10 -9.73
CA THR A 30 -7.60 14.10 -10.31
C THR A 30 -7.03 13.57 -11.62
N ILE A 31 -6.97 12.24 -11.75
CA ILE A 31 -6.74 11.58 -13.03
C ILE A 31 -7.94 10.73 -13.44
N ARG A 32 -7.96 10.33 -14.72
CA ARG A 32 -8.89 9.35 -15.26
C ARG A 32 -8.09 8.20 -15.86
N ALA A 33 -8.11 7.05 -15.21
CA ALA A 33 -7.34 5.88 -15.60
C ALA A 33 -8.22 4.88 -16.35
N THR A 34 -7.75 4.44 -17.52
CA THR A 34 -8.44 3.44 -18.35
C THR A 34 -7.71 2.10 -18.22
N VAL A 35 -7.86 1.46 -17.06
CA VAL A 35 -7.20 0.17 -16.74
C VAL A 35 -7.96 -1.05 -17.25
N ARG A 36 -9.23 -0.90 -17.61
CA ARG A 36 -10.09 -1.95 -18.18
C ARG A 36 -11.03 -1.34 -19.22
N PRO A 37 -11.58 -2.13 -20.16
CA PRO A 37 -12.59 -1.63 -21.09
C PRO A 37 -13.78 -1.01 -20.34
N GLY A 38 -14.21 0.17 -20.77
CA GLY A 38 -15.35 0.87 -20.19
C GLY A 38 -15.03 2.31 -19.77
N ARG A 39 -15.78 2.81 -18.79
CA ARG A 39 -15.64 4.17 -18.30
C ARG A 39 -14.35 4.31 -17.49
N PRO A 40 -13.51 5.33 -17.74
CA PRO A 40 -12.31 5.56 -16.95
C PRO A 40 -12.62 5.73 -15.46
N LEU A 41 -11.78 5.14 -14.61
CA LEU A 41 -11.83 5.29 -13.17
C LEU A 41 -11.34 6.69 -12.80
N ARG A 42 -12.12 7.40 -11.97
CA ARG A 42 -11.67 8.66 -11.38
C ARG A 42 -10.83 8.33 -10.15
N VAL A 43 -9.59 8.80 -10.14
CA VAL A 43 -8.65 8.59 -9.03
C VAL A 43 -8.21 9.96 -8.51
N TRP A 44 -8.19 10.12 -7.19
CA TRP A 44 -7.60 11.28 -6.53
C TRP A 44 -6.25 10.91 -5.96
N LEU A 45 -5.23 11.73 -6.22
CA LEU A 45 -3.86 11.46 -5.79
C LEU A 45 -3.22 12.74 -5.26
N ASN A 46 -2.41 12.65 -4.21
CA ASN A 46 -1.66 13.79 -3.69
C ASN A 46 -0.18 13.70 -4.14
N PRO A 47 0.31 14.65 -4.97
CA PRO A 47 1.70 14.67 -5.42
C PRO A 47 2.75 14.76 -4.29
N SER A 48 2.38 15.23 -3.10
CA SER A 48 3.32 15.30 -1.98
C SER A 48 3.60 13.94 -1.32
N HIS A 49 2.78 12.92 -1.59
CA HIS A 49 2.92 11.61 -0.95
C HIS A 49 4.20 10.88 -1.40
N GLY A 50 4.63 10.99 -2.65
CA GLY A 50 5.80 10.26 -3.13
C GLY A 50 7.07 10.68 -2.41
N SER A 51 7.32 12.00 -2.27
CA SER A 51 8.47 12.49 -1.52
C SER A 51 8.44 12.09 -0.05
N ALA A 52 7.24 12.09 0.56
CA ALA A 52 7.07 11.67 1.96
C ALA A 52 7.39 10.17 2.13
N LEU A 53 6.87 9.31 1.24
CA LEU A 53 7.13 7.87 1.26
C LEU A 53 8.62 7.54 1.03
N LEU A 54 9.27 8.20 0.07
CA LEU A 54 10.68 7.97 -0.25
C LEU A 54 11.62 8.39 0.89
N ALA A 55 11.22 9.39 1.69
CA ALA A 55 12.00 9.85 2.83
C ALA A 55 12.02 8.86 4.01
N LEU A 56 11.11 7.88 4.04
CA LEU A 56 10.99 6.91 5.14
C LEU A 56 12.08 5.83 5.15
N GLY A 57 12.89 5.69 4.08
CA GLY A 57 13.99 4.71 4.05
C GLY A 57 13.54 3.25 3.92
N TYR A 58 12.40 3.01 3.27
CA TYR A 58 11.92 1.68 2.87
C TYR A 58 12.29 1.36 1.41
N GLU A 59 12.31 0.07 1.09
CA GLU A 59 12.16 -0.41 -0.28
C GLU A 59 10.66 -0.54 -0.59
N LEU A 60 10.13 0.37 -1.42
CA LEU A 60 8.70 0.43 -1.72
C LEU A 60 8.33 -0.65 -2.75
N CYS A 61 7.16 -1.27 -2.56
CA CYS A 61 6.59 -2.27 -3.45
C CYS A 61 5.07 -2.06 -3.55
N TRP A 62 4.54 -2.06 -4.77
CA TRP A 62 3.09 -2.01 -4.96
C TRP A 62 2.42 -3.30 -4.49
N ALA A 63 1.40 -3.17 -3.64
CA ALA A 63 0.56 -4.27 -3.14
C ALA A 63 -0.91 -3.95 -3.39
N THR A 64 -1.25 -3.78 -4.66
CA THR A 64 -2.52 -3.22 -5.09
C THR A 64 -3.15 -4.01 -6.23
N THR A 65 -4.48 -3.89 -6.38
CA THR A 65 -5.22 -4.49 -7.52
C THR A 65 -4.76 -3.97 -8.88
N TRP A 66 -4.11 -2.80 -8.91
CA TRP A 66 -3.52 -2.20 -10.11
C TRP A 66 -2.28 -2.96 -10.59
N MET A 67 -1.56 -3.65 -9.70
CA MET A 67 -0.29 -4.32 -10.01
C MET A 67 0.66 -3.41 -10.81
N ALA A 68 1.22 -3.89 -11.93
CA ALA A 68 2.12 -3.13 -12.79
C ALA A 68 1.50 -1.81 -13.32
N GLU A 69 0.19 -1.73 -13.50
CA GLU A 69 -0.49 -0.51 -13.98
C GLU A 69 -0.35 0.66 -13.01
N ALA A 70 -0.03 0.41 -11.73
CA ALA A 70 0.28 1.46 -10.77
C ALA A 70 1.47 2.32 -11.22
N ASN A 71 2.49 1.73 -11.87
CA ASN A 71 3.63 2.47 -12.40
C ASN A 71 3.25 3.36 -13.60
N HIS A 72 2.18 3.04 -14.33
CA HIS A 72 1.73 3.84 -15.45
C HIS A 72 0.81 4.98 -15.00
N TRP A 73 -0.15 4.69 -14.13
CA TRP A 73 -1.21 5.64 -13.76
C TRP A 73 -0.96 6.39 -12.47
N ILE A 74 -0.33 5.76 -11.48
CA ILE A 74 -0.26 6.28 -10.11
C ILE A 74 1.10 6.90 -9.83
N GLY A 75 2.18 6.13 -10.01
CA GLY A 75 3.56 6.53 -9.69
C GLY A 75 3.95 7.93 -10.20
N PRO A 76 3.78 8.23 -11.50
CA PRO A 76 4.11 9.54 -12.06
C PRO A 76 3.36 10.71 -11.44
N VAL A 77 2.14 10.49 -10.94
CA VAL A 77 1.29 11.54 -10.36
C VAL A 77 1.65 11.82 -8.91
N VAL A 78 1.97 10.77 -8.15
CA VAL A 78 2.41 10.90 -6.75
C VAL A 78 3.90 11.21 -6.62
N GLY A 79 4.67 11.14 -7.71
CA GLY A 79 6.11 11.41 -7.73
C GLY A 79 6.97 10.23 -7.29
N LEU A 80 6.47 8.99 -7.44
CA LEU A 80 7.23 7.78 -7.17
C LEU A 80 7.95 7.29 -8.45
N PRO A 81 9.16 6.70 -8.32
CA PRO A 81 9.81 6.02 -9.45
C PRO A 81 9.01 4.75 -9.83
N GLU A 82 9.46 4.06 -10.87
CA GLU A 82 8.97 2.71 -11.13
C GLU A 82 9.32 1.80 -9.94
N LEU A 83 8.30 1.14 -9.38
CA LEU A 83 8.44 0.24 -8.24
C LEU A 83 8.18 -1.21 -8.65
N PRO A 84 8.78 -2.19 -7.95
CA PRO A 84 8.32 -3.57 -8.04
C PRO A 84 6.86 -3.68 -7.54
N TYR A 85 6.20 -4.78 -7.88
CA TYR A 85 4.84 -5.07 -7.40
C TYR A 85 4.72 -6.54 -6.99
N VAL A 86 3.80 -6.81 -6.06
CA VAL A 86 3.40 -8.18 -5.73
C VAL A 86 2.49 -8.70 -6.84
N ASP A 87 2.91 -9.76 -7.53
CA ASP A 87 2.05 -10.46 -8.48
C ASP A 87 1.11 -11.40 -7.71
N PHE A 88 -0.17 -11.06 -7.70
CA PHE A 88 -1.21 -11.83 -7.01
C PHE A 88 -1.76 -12.99 -7.86
N GLY A 89 -1.46 -13.05 -9.16
CA GLY A 89 -1.85 -14.12 -10.07
C GLY A 89 -3.30 -14.59 -9.88
N ARG A 90 -3.48 -15.88 -9.59
CA ARG A 90 -4.81 -16.51 -9.37
C ARG A 90 -5.47 -16.12 -8.04
N GLY A 91 -4.72 -15.54 -7.10
CA GLY A 91 -5.24 -15.08 -5.81
C GLY A 91 -5.87 -13.69 -5.88
N LEU A 92 -5.73 -12.96 -6.99
CA LEU A 92 -6.29 -11.63 -7.16
C LEU A 92 -7.81 -11.64 -6.95
N LEU A 93 -8.28 -10.90 -5.93
CA LEU A 93 -9.70 -10.80 -5.54
C LEU A 93 -10.36 -12.14 -5.18
N ALA A 94 -9.57 -13.17 -4.85
CA ALA A 94 -10.11 -14.47 -4.47
C ALA A 94 -10.71 -14.41 -3.06
N GLU A 95 -11.88 -15.02 -2.84
CA GLU A 95 -12.39 -15.21 -1.50
C GLU A 95 -11.59 -16.30 -0.77
N ARG A 96 -11.32 -16.09 0.51
CA ARG A 96 -10.67 -17.08 1.36
C ARG A 96 -11.62 -17.58 2.44
N PRO A 97 -11.81 -18.91 2.59
CA PRO A 97 -12.69 -19.47 3.62
C PRO A 97 -12.27 -19.16 5.06
N ASP A 98 -10.99 -18.85 5.29
CA ASP A 98 -10.43 -18.52 6.60
C ASP A 98 -10.59 -17.03 6.97
N GLY A 99 -11.20 -16.22 6.09
CA GLY A 99 -11.44 -14.79 6.31
C GLY A 99 -10.19 -13.91 6.21
N VAL A 100 -9.03 -14.47 5.88
CA VAL A 100 -7.80 -13.71 5.63
C VAL A 100 -7.94 -12.98 4.29
N HIS A 101 -7.43 -11.75 4.20
CA HIS A 101 -7.41 -10.98 2.97
C HIS A 101 -6.56 -11.68 1.90
N TRP A 102 -7.00 -11.63 0.65
CA TRP A 102 -6.39 -12.37 -0.45
C TRP A 102 -4.96 -11.91 -0.78
N LYS A 103 -4.60 -10.66 -0.44
CA LYS A 103 -3.23 -10.15 -0.58
C LYS A 103 -2.26 -10.72 0.47
N THR A 104 -2.74 -11.10 1.65
CA THR A 104 -1.91 -11.31 2.85
C THR A 104 -0.88 -12.42 2.68
N GLU A 105 -1.28 -13.57 2.14
CA GLU A 105 -0.34 -14.68 1.91
C GLU A 105 0.73 -14.34 0.87
N ALA A 106 0.35 -13.67 -0.22
CA ALA A 106 1.28 -13.25 -1.26
C ALA A 106 2.28 -12.20 -0.73
N ILE A 107 1.82 -11.26 0.10
CA ILE A 107 2.66 -10.26 0.76
C ILE A 107 3.68 -10.94 1.70
N VAL A 108 3.22 -11.87 2.54
CA VAL A 108 4.11 -12.61 3.46
C VAL A 108 5.15 -13.43 2.68
N ALA A 109 4.72 -14.09 1.60
CA ALA A 109 5.61 -14.84 0.73
C ALA A 109 6.64 -13.93 0.05
N TYR A 110 6.21 -12.80 -0.52
CA TYR A 110 7.08 -11.81 -1.17
C TYR A 110 8.12 -11.25 -0.20
N ALA A 111 7.74 -11.03 1.06
CA ALA A 111 8.65 -10.49 2.06
C ALA A 111 9.83 -11.43 2.36
N GLU A 112 9.70 -12.75 2.15
CA GLU A 112 10.76 -13.74 2.37
C GLU A 112 11.47 -13.60 3.74
N GLY A 113 10.71 -13.24 4.78
CA GLY A 113 11.25 -13.01 6.13
C GLY A 113 11.90 -11.63 6.37
N ARG A 114 11.99 -10.76 5.36
CA ARG A 114 12.40 -9.35 5.52
C ARG A 114 11.35 -8.59 6.34
N PRO A 115 11.77 -7.70 7.27
CA PRO A 115 10.81 -6.84 7.95
C PRO A 115 10.01 -6.00 6.96
N PHE A 116 8.72 -5.79 7.22
CA PHE A 116 7.86 -5.02 6.32
C PHE A 116 6.78 -4.20 7.03
N ALA A 117 6.38 -3.11 6.39
CA ALA A 117 5.10 -2.44 6.63
C ALA A 117 4.16 -2.71 5.45
N TRP A 118 2.86 -2.88 5.72
CA TRP A 118 1.83 -2.98 4.69
C TRP A 118 0.75 -1.94 4.95
N VAL A 119 0.58 -1.02 4.01
CA VAL A 119 -0.36 0.10 4.04
C VAL A 119 -1.56 -0.21 3.14
N ASP A 120 -2.74 -0.32 3.73
CA ASP A 120 -3.98 -0.76 3.06
C ASP A 120 -5.20 -0.34 3.91
N ASP A 121 -6.40 -0.38 3.37
CA ASP A 121 -7.63 -0.15 4.13
C ASP A 121 -8.46 -1.43 4.35
N GLU A 122 -8.16 -2.53 3.67
CA GLU A 122 -8.97 -3.76 3.70
C GLU A 122 -8.50 -4.80 4.73
N GLN A 123 -7.45 -4.49 5.49
CA GLN A 123 -6.88 -5.41 6.48
C GLN A 123 -7.85 -5.69 7.65
N SER A 124 -7.80 -6.92 8.14
CA SER A 124 -8.64 -7.42 9.24
C SER A 124 -7.80 -8.02 10.39
N PRO A 125 -8.42 -8.33 11.55
CA PRO A 125 -7.75 -9.09 12.61
C PRO A 125 -7.24 -10.46 12.15
N ALA A 126 -7.89 -11.11 11.17
CA ALA A 126 -7.44 -12.38 10.63
C ALA A 126 -6.08 -12.25 9.92
N ASP A 127 -5.85 -11.14 9.23
CA ASP A 127 -4.57 -10.84 8.57
C ASP A 127 -3.45 -10.65 9.58
N THR A 128 -3.73 -9.94 10.67
CA THR A 128 -2.76 -9.75 11.76
C THR A 128 -2.37 -11.10 12.38
N LEU A 129 -3.33 -12.00 12.62
CA LEU A 129 -3.06 -13.34 13.15
C LEU A 129 -2.26 -14.18 12.15
N TYR A 130 -2.63 -14.13 10.86
CA TYR A 130 -1.92 -14.85 9.81
C TYR A 130 -0.46 -14.41 9.74
N VAL A 131 -0.19 -13.10 9.64
CA VAL A 131 1.16 -12.54 9.54
C VAL A 131 1.99 -12.91 10.76
N ARG A 132 1.46 -12.75 11.98
CA ARG A 132 2.16 -13.16 13.21
C ARG A 132 2.54 -14.64 13.25
N SER A 133 1.71 -15.49 12.64
CA SER A 133 1.95 -16.94 12.62
C SER A 133 2.88 -17.42 11.51
N ARG A 134 2.95 -16.69 10.38
CA ARG A 134 3.63 -17.12 9.16
C ARG A 134 4.88 -16.34 8.82
N HIS A 135 5.00 -15.10 9.28
CA HIS A 135 6.13 -14.24 8.97
C HIS A 135 7.11 -14.19 10.16
N PRO A 136 8.38 -14.60 9.99
CA PRO A 136 9.35 -14.65 11.09
C PRO A 136 9.93 -13.29 11.47
N GLY A 137 9.81 -12.27 10.59
CA GLY A 137 10.34 -10.93 10.81
C GLY A 137 9.33 -9.99 11.49
N PRO A 138 9.77 -8.80 11.93
CA PRO A 138 8.86 -7.75 12.35
C PRO A 138 7.95 -7.29 11.19
N ALA A 139 6.65 -7.18 11.46
CA ALA A 139 5.69 -6.70 10.47
C ALA A 139 4.70 -5.70 11.08
N LEU A 140 4.44 -4.61 10.36
CA LEU A 140 3.40 -3.64 10.66
C LEU A 140 2.29 -3.74 9.61
N LEU A 141 1.04 -3.96 10.04
CA LEU A 141 -0.14 -3.78 9.21
C LEU A 141 -0.74 -2.42 9.56
N HIS A 142 -0.54 -1.45 8.68
CA HIS A 142 -0.94 -0.06 8.87
C HIS A 142 -2.25 0.22 8.12
N HIS A 143 -3.35 0.27 8.87
CA HIS A 143 -4.67 0.52 8.33
C HIS A 143 -4.88 2.02 8.08
N VAL A 144 -5.36 2.39 6.90
CA VAL A 144 -5.71 3.78 6.54
C VAL A 144 -7.21 3.91 6.32
N ASP A 145 -7.85 4.97 6.84
CA ASP A 145 -9.27 5.23 6.54
C ASP A 145 -9.43 5.68 5.06
N PRO A 146 -10.17 4.93 4.23
CA PRO A 146 -10.31 5.20 2.79
C PRO A 146 -11.13 6.46 2.50
N ARG A 147 -11.72 7.10 3.52
CA ARG A 147 -12.42 8.39 3.38
C ARG A 147 -11.47 9.57 3.38
N ILE A 148 -10.25 9.41 3.89
CA ILE A 148 -9.30 10.50 4.05
C ILE A 148 -7.93 10.22 3.45
N GLY A 149 -7.57 8.95 3.24
CA GLY A 149 -6.26 8.53 2.73
C GLY A 149 -5.12 8.85 3.70
N LEU A 150 -3.89 8.65 3.25
CA LEU A 150 -2.69 8.89 4.07
C LEU A 150 -2.62 10.34 4.58
N ARG A 151 -2.22 10.47 5.85
CA ARG A 151 -2.03 11.71 6.60
C ARG A 151 -0.69 11.70 7.33
N GLU A 152 -0.34 12.85 7.89
CA GLU A 152 0.92 13.07 8.61
C GLU A 152 1.14 12.03 9.72
N ASP A 153 0.10 11.68 10.48
CA ASP A 153 0.16 10.66 11.53
C ASP A 153 0.46 9.25 10.98
N ASP A 154 -0.01 8.94 9.76
CA ASP A 154 0.30 7.66 9.11
C ASP A 154 1.79 7.59 8.73
N PHE A 155 2.32 8.69 8.18
CA PHE A 155 3.76 8.79 7.87
C PHE A 155 4.62 8.72 9.14
N ALA A 156 4.17 9.33 10.24
CA ALA A 156 4.83 9.24 11.53
C ALA A 156 4.84 7.80 12.06
N ALA A 157 3.71 7.09 12.01
CA ALA A 157 3.64 5.69 12.42
C ALA A 157 4.57 4.77 11.61
N LEU A 158 4.67 5.00 10.30
CA LEU A 158 5.61 4.29 9.43
C LEU A 158 7.06 4.63 9.80
N ALA A 159 7.39 5.90 10.03
CA ALA A 159 8.73 6.31 10.46
C ALA A 159 9.12 5.68 11.82
N ASP A 160 8.20 5.67 12.78
CA ASP A 160 8.39 5.06 14.10
C ASP A 160 8.65 3.56 13.99
N PHE A 161 7.89 2.86 13.14
CA PHE A 161 8.14 1.45 12.88
C PHE A 161 9.52 1.24 12.24
N ARG A 162 9.90 2.04 11.23
CA ARG A 162 11.24 1.99 10.62
C ARG A 162 12.36 2.18 11.65
N ALA A 163 12.20 3.13 12.56
CA ALA A 163 13.19 3.44 13.60
C ALA A 163 13.26 2.38 14.70
N SER A 164 12.17 1.62 14.92
CA SER A 164 12.14 0.51 15.86
C SER A 164 12.87 -0.74 15.36
N LEU A 165 13.08 -0.85 14.05
CA LEU A 165 13.85 -1.93 13.45
C LEU A 165 15.33 -1.73 13.75
N PRO A 166 16.08 -2.81 14.01
CA PRO A 166 17.49 -2.68 14.31
C PRO A 166 18.24 -2.09 13.11
N ASP A 167 18.94 -0.98 13.34
CA ASP A 167 19.97 -0.51 12.44
C ASP A 167 21.15 -1.50 12.52
N HIS A 168 21.63 -1.94 11.36
CA HIS A 168 22.79 -2.80 11.27
C HIS A 168 23.78 -2.14 10.32
N ASP A 169 24.84 -1.57 10.93
CA ASP A 169 26.08 -1.13 10.28
C ASP A 169 26.64 -2.20 9.32
#